data_AF-A0A0M3JCT1-F1
#
_entry.id   AF-A0A0M3JCT1-F1
#
_cell.length_a   1.000
_cell.length_b   1.000
_cell.length_c   1.000
_cell.angle_alpha   90.00
_cell.angle_beta   90.00
_cell.angle_gamma   90.00
#
_symmetry.space_group_name_H-M   'P 1'
#
loop_
_entity.id
_entity.type
_entity.pdbx_description
1 polymer ?
#
loop_
_entity_poly.entity_id
_entity_poly.type
_entity_poly.pdbx_seq_one_letter_code
_entity_poly.pdbx_strand_id
1 'polypeptide(L)' 'MKRFKKKKHFEWFLSELDTFDEPKLNLEQYATSPELAVAILDTINDNGHIEGCCVADIGCGCGILGLGALKVGAR' A
#
# COMPACT_ATOMS: atom_id res chain seq x y z
N MET A 1 8.64 11.34 13.38
CA MET A 1 7.62 10.28 13.56
C MET A 1 6.26 10.90 13.30
N LYS A 2 5.74 10.74 12.07
CA LYS A 2 4.41 11.23 11.66
C LYS A 2 3.58 9.99 11.31
N ARG A 3 2.98 9.40 12.35
CA ARG A 3 1.99 8.33 12.20
C ARG A 3 0.78 8.82 11.41
N PHE A 4 0.14 7.97 10.61
CA PHE A 4 -1.12 8.32 9.96
C PHE A 4 -2.20 8.67 11.00
N LYS A 5 -2.58 9.95 11.10
CA LYS A 5 -3.63 10.43 12.02
C LYS A 5 -5.01 9.81 11.77
N LYS A 6 -5.22 9.18 10.61
CA LYS A 6 -6.48 8.53 10.21
C LYS A 6 -6.24 7.12 9.68
N LYS A 7 -5.48 6.30 10.43
CA LYS A 7 -5.13 4.93 10.06
C LYS A 7 -6.32 4.12 9.53
N LYS A 8 -7.46 4.16 10.24
CA LYS A 8 -8.70 3.47 9.83
C LYS A 8 -9.27 3.94 8.50
N HIS A 9 -9.20 5.24 8.20
CA HIS A 9 -9.65 5.75 6.90
C HIS A 9 -8.71 5.34 5.78
N PHE A 10 -7.41 5.17 6.08
CA PHE A 10 -6.45 4.68 5.09
C PHE A 10 -6.64 3.18 4.82
N GLU A 11 -6.87 2.38 5.86
CA GLU A 11 -7.28 0.97 5.72
C GLU A 11 -8.55 0.85 4.87
N TRP A 12 -9.60 1.66 5.17
CA TRP A 12 -10.82 1.69 4.35
C TRP A 12 -10.57 2.12 2.91
N PHE A 13 -9.73 3.13 2.67
CA PHE A 13 -9.39 3.52 1.30
C PHE A 13 -8.75 2.35 0.53
N LEU A 14 -7.86 1.60 1.17
CA LEU A 14 -7.21 0.44 0.53
C LEU A 14 -8.14 -0.76 0.38
N SER A 15 -9.15 -0.92 1.24
CA SER A 15 -10.12 -2.02 1.14
C SER A 15 -11.08 -1.88 -0.03
N GLU A 16 -11.26 -0.66 -0.57
CA GLU A 16 -12.10 -0.40 -1.74
C GLU A 16 -11.37 -0.68 -3.07
N LEU A 17 -10.10 -1.07 -3.04
CA LEU A 17 -9.36 -1.40 -4.25
C LEU A 17 -9.77 -2.78 -4.78
N ASP A 18 -10.01 -2.86 -6.08
CA ASP A 18 -10.28 -4.13 -6.74
C ASP A 18 -9.11 -5.11 -6.56
N THR A 19 -9.44 -6.39 -6.46
CA THR A 19 -8.46 -7.47 -6.30
C THR A 19 -8.50 -8.41 -7.50
N PHE A 20 -7.71 -9.48 -7.47
CA PHE A 20 -7.67 -10.44 -8.58
C PHE A 20 -9.00 -11.17 -8.71
N ASP A 21 -9.64 -11.09 -9.88
CA ASP A 21 -10.83 -11.90 -10.21
C ASP A 21 -10.49 -13.40 -10.29
N GLU A 22 -9.37 -13.72 -10.94
CA GLU A 22 -8.86 -15.09 -11.13
C GLU A 22 -7.37 -15.17 -10.74
N PRO A 23 -7.04 -15.35 -9.45
CA PRO A 23 -5.65 -15.39 -8.99
C PRO A 23 -4.90 -16.63 -9.50
N LYS A 24 -3.71 -16.42 -10.06
CA LYS A 24 -2.80 -17.49 -10.51
C LYS A 24 -1.93 -17.96 -9.34
N LEU A 25 -2.25 -19.15 -8.83
CA LEU A 25 -1.56 -19.74 -7.68
C LEU A 25 -0.05 -19.92 -7.91
N ASN A 26 0.36 -20.31 -9.12
CA ASN A 26 1.77 -20.52 -9.47
C ASN A 26 2.60 -19.23 -9.52
N LEU A 27 1.94 -18.07 -9.50
CA LEU A 27 2.57 -16.75 -9.39
C LEU A 27 2.37 -16.13 -8.00
N GLU A 28 1.80 -16.89 -7.05
CA GLU A 28 1.49 -16.43 -5.70
C GLU A 28 0.64 -15.14 -5.69
N GLN A 29 -0.37 -15.06 -6.56
CA GLN A 29 -1.26 -13.88 -6.63
C GLN A 29 -2.25 -13.84 -5.47
N TYR A 30 -1.83 -13.23 -4.35
CA TYR A 30 -2.72 -12.82 -3.26
C TYR A 30 -2.64 -11.30 -3.08
N ALA A 31 -3.79 -10.67 -2.82
CA ALA A 31 -3.82 -9.24 -2.51
C ALA A 31 -3.23 -8.99 -1.11
N THR A 32 -2.37 -7.98 -0.98
CA THR A 32 -1.91 -7.50 0.32
C THR A 32 -3.10 -7.00 1.14
N SER A 33 -3.28 -7.45 2.38
CA SER A 33 -4.39 -6.96 3.18
C SER A 33 -4.24 -5.45 3.49
N PRO A 34 -5.33 -4.68 3.58
CA PRO A 34 -5.28 -3.26 3.92
C PRO A 34 -4.51 -2.98 5.22
N GLU A 35 -4.70 -3.79 6.26
CA GLU A 35 -4.02 -3.62 7.54
C GLU A 35 -2.51 -3.79 7.42
N LEU A 36 -2.07 -4.79 6.64
CA LEU A 36 -0.67 -5.05 6.38
C LEU A 36 -0.06 -3.93 5.52
N ALA A 37 -0.76 -3.51 4.47
CA ALA A 37 -0.32 -2.43 3.61
C ALA A 37 -0.13 -1.12 4.39
N VAL A 38 -1.09 -0.75 5.24
CA VAL A 38 -0.95 0.43 6.11
C VAL A 38 0.22 0.27 7.08
N ALA A 39 0.43 -0.91 7.68
CA ALA A 39 1.57 -1.12 8.58
C ALA A 39 2.93 -0.97 7.87
N ILE A 40 3.06 -1.49 6.65
CA ILE A 40 4.26 -1.34 5.81
C ILE A 40 4.48 0.13 5.47
N LEU A 41 3.47 0.79 4.91
CA LEU A 41 3.57 2.18 4.46
C LEU A 41 3.83 3.15 5.62
N ASP A 42 3.20 2.94 6.78
CA ASP A 42 3.42 3.76 7.98
C ASP A 42 4.87 3.62 8.46
N THR A 43 5.43 2.41 8.40
CA THR A 43 6.84 2.16 8.75
C THR A 43 7.80 2.86 7.79
N ILE A 44 7.59 2.78 6.47
CA ILE A 44 8.47 3.42 5.48
C ILE A 44 8.32 4.95 5.56
N ASN A 45 7.10 5.45 5.76
CA ASN A 45 6.82 6.88 5.90
C ASN A 45 7.43 7.47 7.18
N ASP A 46 7.39 6.76 8.31
CA ASP A 46 7.99 7.21 9.56
C ASP A 46 9.52 7.36 9.46
N ASN A 47 10.14 6.64 8.52
CA ASN A 47 11.56 6.76 8.18
C ASN A 47 11.83 7.82 7.08
N GLY A 48 10.80 8.51 6.57
CA GLY A 48 10.95 9.59 5.59
C GLY A 48 11.24 9.12 4.16
N HIS A 49 10.86 7.90 3.80
CA HIS A 49 11.15 7.30 2.48
C HIS A 49 9.92 7.19 1.56
N ILE A 50 8.90 8.02 1.79
CA ILE A 50 7.70 8.07 0.95
C ILE A 50 7.41 9.49 0.46
N GLU A 51 7.07 10.42 1.37
CA GLU A 51 6.62 11.76 0.99
C GLU A 51 7.68 12.49 0.14
N GLY A 52 7.36 12.77 -1.13
CA GLY A 52 8.24 13.38 -2.12
C GLY A 52 9.27 12.44 -2.77
N CYS A 53 9.30 11.16 -2.40
CA CYS A 53 10.22 10.16 -2.96
C CYS A 53 9.66 9.51 -4.22
N CYS A 54 10.54 9.17 -5.16
CA CYS A 54 10.21 8.27 -6.27
C CYS A 54 10.18 6.83 -5.74
N VAL A 55 9.02 6.18 -5.80
CA VAL A 55 8.81 4.83 -5.24
C VAL A 55 8.51 3.83 -6.36
N ALA A 56 9.12 2.64 -6.27
CA ALA A 56 8.82 1.51 -7.15
C ALA A 56 8.18 0.37 -6.35
N ASP A 57 7.05 -0.14 -6.83
CA ASP A 57 6.33 -1.29 -6.27
C ASP A 57 6.58 -2.52 -7.16
N ILE A 58 7.48 -3.40 -6.73
CA ILE A 58 7.92 -4.56 -7.52
C ILE A 58 7.03 -5.76 -7.19
N GLY A 59 6.42 -6.34 -8.22
CA GLY A 59 5.38 -7.35 -8.02
C GLY A 59 4.08 -6.73 -7.52
N CYS A 60 3.75 -5.53 -8.03
CA CYS A 60 2.67 -4.69 -7.51
C CYS A 60 1.30 -5.35 -7.41
N GLY A 61 1.04 -6.43 -8.16
CA GLY A 61 -0.25 -7.12 -8.13
C GLY A 61 -1.40 -6.16 -8.39
N CYS A 62 -2.34 -6.06 -7.45
CA CYS A 62 -3.47 -5.11 -7.50
C CYS A 62 -3.07 -3.65 -7.22
N GLY A 63 -1.79 -3.39 -6.93
CA GLY A 63 -1.24 -2.06 -6.70
C GLY A 63 -1.51 -1.48 -5.31
N ILE A 64 -1.90 -2.29 -4.32
CA ILE A 64 -2.27 -1.81 -2.97
C ILE A 64 -1.14 -1.00 -2.32
N LEU A 65 0.11 -1.46 -2.42
CA LEU A 65 1.26 -0.75 -1.86
C LEU A 65 1.60 0.50 -2.66
N GLY A 66 1.69 0.40 -3.99
CA GLY A 66 1.98 1.54 -4.86
C GLY A 66 0.94 2.66 -4.79
N LEU A 67 -0.35 2.33 -4.87
CA LEU A 67 -1.45 3.28 -4.73
C LEU A 67 -1.51 3.86 -3.32
N GLY A 68 -1.24 3.03 -2.31
CA GLY A 68 -1.08 3.49 -0.93
C GLY A 68 0.06 4.51 -0.79
N ALA A 69 1.24 4.22 -1.35
CA ALA A 69 2.40 5.12 -1.36
C ALA A 69 2.09 6.44 -2.09
N LEU A 70 1.40 6.39 -3.22
CA LEU A 70 0.92 7.59 -3.93
C LEU A 70 -0.05 8.40 -3.06
N LYS A 71 -0.99 7.74 -2.38
CA LYS A 71 -1.96 8.38 -1.48
C LYS A 71 -1.29 9.13 -0.32
N VAL A 72 -0.12 8.67 0.11
CA VAL A 72 0.64 9.24 1.22
C VAL A 72 1.80 10.14 0.77
N GLY A 73 1.90 10.44 -0.54
CA GLY A 73 2.72 11.54 -1.07
C GLY A 73 3.95 11.13 -1.86
N ALA A 74 4.07 9.88 -2.32
CA ALA A 74 5.10 9.49 -3.29
C ALA A 74 4.96 10.29 -4.61
N ARG A 75 6.08 10.44 -5.33
CA ARG A 75 6.19 11.19 -6.60
C ARG A 75 6.34 10.27 -7.81
#